data_AF-A0A0T0PQP3-F1
#
_entry.id   AF-A0A0T0PQP3-F1
#
_cell.length_a   1.000
_cell.length_b   1.000
_cell.length_c   1.000
_cell.angle_alpha   90.00
_cell.angle_beta   90.00
_cell.angle_gamma   90.00
#
_symmetry.space_group_name_H-M   'P 1'
#
loop_
_entity.id
_entity.type
_entity.pdbx_description
1 polymer ?
#
loop_
_entity_poly.entity_id
_entity_poly.type
_entity_poly.pdbx_seq_one_letter_code
_entity_poly.pdbx_strand_id
1 'polypeptide(L)'
;MVTATTSADDVDNTKPAPNIFAIALKKVAPLRADEIVVVGDAPYDVEAAAKCGIAAIGLRSGGFGDDSLLRDGAIALYDDVAALLADYDTSPLGHRP
;
A
#
# COMPACT_ATOMS: atom_id res chain seq x y z
N MET A 1 -6.91 8.79 -13.98
CA MET A 1 -6.39 7.79 -14.95
C MET A 1 -5.61 6.76 -14.16
N VAL A 2 -5.81 5.47 -14.41
CA VAL A 2 -5.02 4.37 -13.81
C VAL A 2 -3.85 4.07 -14.74
N THR A 3 -2.62 4.20 -14.25
CA THR A 3 -1.40 4.03 -15.06
C THR A 3 -1.06 2.56 -15.32
N ALA A 4 -1.39 1.67 -14.38
CA ALA A 4 -1.25 0.23 -14.50
C ALA A 4 -2.17 -0.48 -13.51
N THR A 5 -2.64 -1.67 -13.88
CA THR A 5 -3.40 -2.56 -13.00
C THR A 5 -2.66 -3.90 -12.88
N THR A 6 -2.66 -4.47 -11.69
CA THR A 6 -2.24 -5.84 -11.40
C THR A 6 -3.32 -6.45 -10.51
N SER A 7 -3.76 -7.66 -10.82
CA SER A 7 -4.71 -8.40 -9.98
C SER A 7 -4.11 -9.73 -9.53
N ALA A 8 -4.80 -10.42 -8.61
CA ALA A 8 -4.43 -11.76 -8.17
C ALA A 8 -4.43 -12.79 -9.32
N ASP A 9 -5.12 -12.52 -10.44
CA ASP A 9 -5.15 -13.40 -11.61
C ASP A 9 -3.89 -13.23 -12.51
N ASP A 10 -3.13 -12.14 -12.35
CA ASP A 10 -1.86 -11.94 -13.06
C ASP A 10 -0.68 -12.67 -12.42
N VAL A 11 -0.91 -13.33 -11.28
CA VAL A 11 0.09 -14.03 -10.48
C VAL A 11 -0.47 -15.40 -10.12
N ASP A 12 0.18 -16.48 -10.59
CA ASP A 12 -0.12 -17.88 -10.26
C ASP A 12 -0.04 -18.24 -8.75
N ASN A 13 0.10 -17.24 -7.86
CA ASN A 13 0.05 -17.41 -6.42
C ASN A 13 -0.90 -16.37 -5.82
N THR A 14 -1.97 -16.87 -5.22
CA THR A 14 -2.81 -16.12 -4.27
C THR A 14 -1.97 -15.54 -3.14
N LYS A 15 -2.50 -14.52 -2.46
CA LYS A 15 -1.92 -14.02 -1.20
C LYS A 15 -1.54 -15.22 -0.29
N PRO A 16 -0.31 -15.27 0.25
CA PRO A 16 0.73 -14.28 0.13
C PRO A 16 1.60 -14.54 -1.13
N ALA A 17 1.31 -13.86 -2.26
CA ALA A 17 2.22 -13.83 -3.39
C ALA A 17 3.37 -12.89 -3.00
N PRO A 18 4.58 -13.40 -2.70
CA PRO A 18 5.63 -12.63 -2.04
C PRO A 18 6.20 -11.48 -2.91
N ASN A 19 5.61 -11.18 -4.07
CA ASN A 19 6.22 -10.36 -5.10
C ASN A 19 5.26 -9.44 -5.88
N ILE A 20 4.00 -9.28 -5.47
CA ILE A 20 3.03 -8.46 -6.22
C ILE A 20 3.49 -7.00 -6.35
N PHE A 21 4.04 -6.42 -5.29
CA PHE A 21 4.56 -5.04 -5.32
C PHE A 21 5.88 -4.91 -6.07
N ALA A 22 6.74 -5.92 -6.08
CA ALA A 22 7.95 -5.89 -6.91
C ALA A 22 7.61 -5.95 -8.41
N ILE A 23 6.56 -6.69 -8.79
CA ILE A 23 6.04 -6.69 -10.17
C ILE A 23 5.43 -5.33 -10.48
N ALA A 24 4.65 -4.75 -9.57
CA ALA A 24 4.09 -3.41 -9.74
C ALA A 24 5.21 -2.36 -9.92
N LEU A 25 6.26 -2.38 -9.09
CA LEU A 25 7.45 -1.54 -9.21
C LEU A 25 8.07 -1.61 -10.61
N LYS A 26 8.22 -2.82 -11.17
CA LYS A 26 8.73 -3.00 -12.54
C LYS A 26 7.79 -2.39 -13.58
N LYS A 27 6.47 -2.49 -13.40
CA LYS A 27 5.46 -1.93 -14.32
C LYS A 27 5.43 -0.40 -14.31
N VAL A 28 5.78 0.23 -13.18
CA VAL A 28 5.77 1.69 -13.02
C VAL A 28 7.15 2.34 -13.12
N ALA A 29 8.15 1.60 -13.63
CA ALA A 29 9.47 2.14 -13.90
C ALA A 29 9.40 3.41 -14.77
N PRO A 30 10.22 4.44 -14.50
CA PRO A 30 11.43 4.43 -13.67
C PRO A 30 11.25 4.82 -12.19
N LEU A 31 10.02 4.85 -11.65
CA LEU A 31 9.77 5.26 -10.27
C LEU A 31 10.54 4.41 -9.25
N ARG A 32 11.12 5.07 -8.25
CA ARG A 32 11.81 4.43 -7.12
C ARG A 32 10.81 4.07 -6.01
N ALA A 33 11.18 3.14 -5.13
CA ALA A 33 10.31 2.68 -4.04
C ALA A 33 9.90 3.80 -3.06
N ASP A 34 10.76 4.80 -2.87
CA ASP A 34 10.48 6.00 -2.05
C ASP A 34 9.57 7.02 -2.75
N GLU A 35 9.26 6.82 -4.03
CA GLU A 35 8.29 7.63 -4.78
C GLU A 35 6.91 6.99 -4.83
N ILE A 36 6.74 5.84 -4.18
CA ILE A 36 5.53 5.02 -4.24
C ILE A 36 5.00 4.84 -2.83
N VAL A 37 3.67 4.85 -2.72
CA VAL A 37 2.96 4.55 -1.48
C VAL A 37 1.94 3.45 -1.79
N VAL A 38 1.93 2.40 -0.96
CA VAL A 38 0.88 1.38 -0.96
C VAL A 38 -0.25 1.85 -0.06
N VAL A 39 -1.49 1.69 -0.52
CA VAL A 39 -2.68 1.85 0.32
C VAL A 39 -3.36 0.49 0.41
N GLY A 40 -3.48 -0.04 1.62
CA GLY A 40 -4.01 -1.40 1.84
C GLY A 40 -4.77 -1.50 3.17
N ASP A 41 -5.71 -2.43 3.24
CA ASP A 41 -6.58 -2.64 4.39
C ASP A 41 -6.24 -3.90 5.20
N ALA A 42 -5.29 -4.71 4.72
CA ALA A 42 -4.79 -5.89 5.41
C ALA A 42 -3.32 -5.73 5.84
N PRO A 43 -2.92 -6.30 7.00
CA PRO A 43 -1.52 -6.27 7.46
C PRO A 43 -0.55 -6.87 6.45
N TYR A 44 -1.00 -7.86 5.67
CA TYR A 44 -0.21 -8.44 4.60
C TYR A 44 0.18 -7.44 3.49
N ASP A 45 -0.67 -6.46 3.18
CA ASP A 45 -0.35 -5.43 2.19
C ASP A 45 0.77 -4.51 2.72
N VAL A 46 0.72 -4.18 4.01
CA VAL A 46 1.73 -3.39 4.70
C VAL A 46 3.07 -4.15 4.76
N GLU A 47 3.04 -5.41 5.17
CA GLU A 47 4.23 -6.26 5.26
C GLU A 47 4.91 -6.43 3.89
N ALA A 48 4.13 -6.66 2.84
CA ALA A 48 4.65 -6.83 1.49
C ALA A 48 5.23 -5.51 0.92
N ALA A 49 4.64 -4.36 1.25
CA ALA A 49 5.20 -3.05 0.91
C ALA A 49 6.55 -2.82 1.61
N ALA A 50 6.62 -3.10 2.90
CA ALA A 50 7.84 -2.98 3.70
C ALA A 50 8.99 -3.84 3.15
N LYS A 51 8.70 -5.08 2.74
CA LYS A 51 9.68 -5.98 2.06
C LYS A 51 10.23 -5.41 0.76
N CYS A 52 9.49 -4.53 0.10
CA CYS A 52 9.90 -3.85 -1.13
C CYS A 52 10.51 -2.46 -0.87
N GLY A 53 10.63 -2.03 0.39
CA GLY A 53 11.08 -0.69 0.76
C GLY A 53 10.10 0.43 0.38
N ILE A 54 8.82 0.09 0.22
CA ILE A 54 7.75 1.04 -0.15
C ILE A 54 6.99 1.44 1.12
N ALA A 55 6.67 2.72 1.27
CA ALA A 55 5.82 3.19 2.37
C ALA A 55 4.37 2.68 2.21
N ALA A 56 3.69 2.43 3.34
CA ALA A 56 2.31 1.92 3.32
C ALA A 56 1.38 2.74 4.23
N ILE A 57 0.19 3.04 3.73
CA ILE A 57 -0.94 3.59 4.48
C ILE A 57 -1.93 2.45 4.73
N GLY A 58 -2.29 2.23 5.99
CA GLY A 58 -3.25 1.23 6.41
C GLY A 58 -4.68 1.78 6.48
N LEU A 59 -5.66 1.01 5.99
CA LEU A 59 -7.09 1.32 6.12
C LEU A 59 -7.77 0.37 7.11
N ARG A 60 -8.54 0.91 8.06
CA ARG A 60 -9.28 0.11 9.05
C ARG A 60 -10.50 -0.60 8.44
N SER A 61 -10.90 -0.23 7.23
CA SER A 61 -12.02 -0.83 6.50
C SER A 61 -11.91 -2.35 6.31
N GLY A 62 -10.70 -2.92 6.40
CA GLY A 62 -10.45 -4.36 6.33
C GLY A 62 -10.75 -5.13 7.62
N GLY A 63 -11.10 -4.44 8.72
CA GLY A 63 -11.45 -5.05 10.01
C GLY A 63 -10.26 -5.51 10.85
N PHE A 64 -9.04 -5.10 10.49
CA PHE A 64 -7.84 -5.36 11.28
C PHE A 64 -7.58 -4.22 12.27
N GLY A 65 -7.09 -4.57 13.46
CA GLY A 65 -6.75 -3.59 14.48
C GLY A 65 -5.50 -2.78 14.12
N ASP A 66 -5.49 -1.51 14.55
CA ASP A 66 -4.39 -0.55 14.35
C ASP A 66 -3.03 -1.13 14.69
N ASP A 67 -2.96 -1.80 15.83
CA ASP A 67 -1.81 -2.50 16.36
C ASP A 67 -1.14 -3.44 15.34
N SER A 68 -1.93 -4.18 14.56
CA SER A 68 -1.39 -5.10 13.55
C SER A 68 -0.86 -4.35 12.33
N LEU A 69 -1.60 -3.34 11.86
CA LEU A 69 -1.18 -2.53 10.71
C LEU A 69 0.08 -1.71 11.02
N LEU A 70 0.17 -1.15 12.23
CA LEU A 70 1.35 -0.38 12.67
C LEU A 70 2.57 -1.28 12.89
N ARG A 71 2.39 -2.45 13.52
CA ARG A 71 3.48 -3.42 13.71
C ARG A 71 4.11 -3.86 12.39
N ASP A 72 3.29 -3.98 11.34
CA ASP A 72 3.75 -4.43 10.03
C ASP A 72 4.31 -3.30 9.16
N GLY A 73 4.28 -2.05 9.64
CA GLY A 73 5.00 -0.92 9.05
C GLY A 73 4.14 0.18 8.42
N ALA A 74 2.84 0.26 8.74
CA ALA A 74 2.00 1.33 8.24
C ALA A 74 2.45 2.68 8.82
N ILE A 75 2.68 3.67 7.95
CA ILE A 75 3.14 5.02 8.32
C ILE A 75 1.99 5.96 8.70
N ALA A 76 0.77 5.62 8.30
CA ALA A 76 -0.45 6.33 8.65
C ALA A 76 -1.64 5.35 8.60
N LEU A 77 -2.68 5.65 9.38
CA LEU A 77 -3.91 4.87 9.43
C LEU A 77 -5.13 5.75 9.19
N TYR A 78 -6.03 5.28 8.33
CA TYR A 78 -7.32 5.93 8.04
C TYR A 78 -8.46 4.94 8.20
N ASP A 79 -9.66 5.44 8.51
CA ASP A 79 -10.81 4.57 8.70
C ASP A 79 -11.20 3.86 7.40
N ASP A 80 -11.20 4.60 6.30
CA ASP A 80 -11.43 4.11 4.96
C ASP A 80 -10.80 5.05 3.91
N VAL A 81 -11.06 4.78 2.62
CA VAL A 81 -10.59 5.61 1.51
C VAL A 81 -11.20 7.01 1.54
N ALA A 82 -12.44 7.17 2.03
CA ALA A 82 -13.10 8.48 2.10
C ALA A 82 -12.45 9.37 3.16
N ALA A 83 -12.07 8.80 4.30
CA ALA A 83 -11.30 9.49 5.33
C ALA A 83 -9.93 9.93 4.82
N LEU A 84 -9.21 9.04 4.10
CA LEU A 84 -7.94 9.39 3.45
C LEU A 84 -8.10 10.51 2.41
N LEU A 85 -9.16 10.47 1.61
CA LEU A 85 -9.44 11.49 0.60
C LEU A 85 -9.79 12.84 1.24
N ALA A 86 -10.55 12.84 2.34
CA ALA A 86 -10.92 14.06 3.06
C ALA A 86 -9.70 14.77 3.67
N ASP A 87 -8.67 14.01 4.05
CA ASP A 87 -7.41 14.48 4.62
C ASP A 87 -6.26 14.48 3.60
N TYR A 88 -6.58 14.43 2.29
CA TYR A 88 -5.58 14.14 1.26
C TYR A 88 -4.38 15.08 1.29
N ASP A 89 -4.62 16.39 1.40
CA ASP A 89 -3.58 17.41 1.39
C ASP A 89 -2.60 17.24 2.55
N THR A 90 -3.09 16.86 3.73
CA THR A 90 -2.29 16.65 4.96
C THR A 90 -1.79 15.22 5.13
N SER A 91 -2.27 14.29 4.31
CA SER A 91 -1.84 12.89 4.30
C SER A 91 -0.43 12.72 3.72
N PRO A 92 0.19 11.55 3.90
CA PRO A 92 1.43 11.20 3.20
C PRO A 92 1.33 11.19 1.66
N LEU A 93 0.12 11.26 1.08
CA LEU A 93 -0.08 11.41 -0.36
C LEU A 93 -0.03 12.87 -0.81
N GLY A 94 -0.41 13.82 0.05
CA GLY A 94 -0.38 15.26 -0.23
C GLY A 94 1.00 15.88 -0.01
N HIS A 95 1.80 15.30 0.90
CA HIS A 95 3.18 15.69 1.15
C HIS A 95 4.10 14.53 0.81
N ARG A 96 4.74 14.57 -0.37
CA ARG A 96 5.86 13.66 -0.66
C ARG A 96 6.99 13.97 0.35
N PRO A 97 7.48 12.99 1.13
CA PRO A 97 8.69 13.16 1.93
C PRO A 97 9.92 13.40 1.05
#